data_AF-A0A536TX26-F1
#
_entry.id   AF-A0A536TX26-F1
#
_cell.length_a   1.000
_cell.length_b   1.000
_cell.length_c   1.000
_cell.angle_alpha   90.00
_cell.angle_beta   90.00
_cell.angle_gamma   90.00
#
_symmetry.space_group_name_H-M   'P 1'
#
loop_
_entity.id
_entity.type
_entity.pdbx_description
1 polymer ?
#
loop_
_entity_poly.entity_id
_entity_poly.type
_entity_poly.pdbx_seq_one_letter_code
_entity_poly.pdbx_strand_id
1 'polypeptide(L)'
;PIEINVLQHPIPTPARCWKLGQAVRRAVLSYPEDLKVVIVGTGGLSHQMNGERAGFNNEKWDRKFLDLIARDPKRLVAMRHADYIRLGGTEGAEEIMWLAMRGALSPRAKKIHQNYYLPMTTAMAVALFEEPQGKPASKKK
;
A
#
# COMPACT_ATOMS: atom_id res chain seq x y z
N PRO A 1 4.65 -10.71 -11.83
CA PRO A 1 3.60 -9.78 -11.32
C PRO A 1 2.81 -10.49 -10.20
N ILE A 2 2.37 -9.76 -9.17
CA ILE A 2 1.48 -10.30 -8.13
C ILE A 2 0.14 -9.59 -8.28
N GLU A 3 -0.88 -10.30 -8.74
CA GLU A 3 -2.25 -9.82 -8.80
C GLU A 3 -2.93 -10.08 -7.44
N ILE A 4 -3.75 -9.13 -6.99
CA ILE A 4 -4.53 -9.25 -5.75
C ILE A 4 -5.98 -8.91 -6.09
N ASN A 5 -6.86 -9.92 -6.09
CA ASN A 5 -8.29 -9.68 -6.23
C ASN A 5 -8.80 -8.71 -5.15
N VAL A 6 -9.12 -7.49 -5.56
CA VAL A 6 -9.73 -6.42 -4.73
C VAL A 6 -11.12 -6.02 -5.23
N LEU A 7 -11.68 -6.77 -6.18
CA LEU A 7 -12.97 -6.46 -6.82
C LEU A 7 -14.08 -7.40 -6.35
N GLN A 8 -13.87 -8.72 -6.45
CA GLN A 8 -14.89 -9.71 -6.13
C GLN A 8 -14.76 -10.16 -4.68
N HIS A 9 -15.76 -9.81 -3.86
CA HIS A 9 -15.81 -10.26 -2.48
C HIS A 9 -16.02 -11.80 -2.37
N PRO A 10 -15.43 -12.45 -1.35
CA PRO A 10 -14.57 -11.87 -0.31
C PRO A 10 -13.14 -11.56 -0.79
N ILE A 11 -12.70 -10.32 -0.57
CA ILE A 11 -11.33 -9.85 -0.87
C ILE A 11 -10.42 -10.05 0.35
N PRO A 12 -9.07 -10.13 0.20
CA PRO A 12 -8.16 -10.31 1.32
C PRO A 12 -8.26 -9.14 2.32
N THR A 13 -8.07 -9.42 3.60
CA THR A 13 -8.04 -8.37 4.63
C THR A 13 -6.79 -7.49 4.50
N PRO A 14 -6.82 -6.23 5.00
CA PRO A 14 -5.63 -5.37 5.07
C PRO A 14 -4.43 -6.09 5.74
N ALA A 15 -4.70 -6.83 6.82
CA ALA A 15 -3.70 -7.65 7.49
C ALA A 15 -3.15 -8.81 6.65
N ARG A 16 -3.96 -9.40 5.76
CA ARG A 16 -3.47 -10.44 4.84
C ARG A 16 -2.57 -9.85 3.76
N CYS A 17 -2.92 -8.69 3.19
CA CYS A 17 -2.06 -7.97 2.23
C CYS A 17 -0.73 -7.57 2.87
N TRP A 18 -0.75 -7.07 4.11
CA TRP A 18 0.49 -6.78 4.85
C TRP A 18 1.38 -8.02 5.04
N LYS A 19 0.79 -9.15 5.46
CA LYS A 19 1.52 -10.42 5.64
C LYS A 19 2.08 -10.95 4.32
N LEU A 20 1.37 -10.76 3.20
CA LEU A 20 1.88 -11.05 1.86
C LEU A 20 3.16 -10.26 1.58
N GLY A 21 3.15 -8.94 1.83
CA GLY A 21 4.34 -8.09 1.72
C GLY A 21 5.53 -8.61 2.54
N GLN A 22 5.28 -8.99 3.80
CA GLN A 22 6.33 -9.56 4.66
C GLN A 22 6.89 -10.88 4.09
N ALA A 23 6.07 -11.70 3.45
CA ALA A 23 6.53 -12.92 2.79
C ALA A 23 7.36 -12.60 1.54
N VAL A 24 6.92 -11.65 0.71
CA VAL A 24 7.66 -11.16 -0.46
C VAL A 24 9.03 -10.63 -0.03
N ARG A 25 9.12 -9.84 1.04
CA ARG A 25 10.40 -9.37 1.60
C ARG A 25 11.35 -10.53 1.88
N ARG A 26 10.88 -11.55 2.59
CA ARG A 26 11.72 -12.71 2.95
C ARG A 26 12.19 -13.45 1.70
N ALA A 27 11.31 -13.62 0.71
CA ALA A 27 11.65 -14.26 -0.56
C ALA A 27 12.72 -13.48 -1.31
N VAL A 28 12.53 -12.17 -1.49
CA VAL A 28 13.49 -11.28 -2.15
C VAL A 28 14.86 -11.30 -1.45
N LEU A 29 14.88 -11.16 -0.12
CA LEU A 29 16.14 -11.16 0.64
C LEU A 29 16.83 -12.53 0.73
N SER A 30 16.11 -13.62 0.45
CA SER A 30 16.69 -14.96 0.40
C SER A 30 17.20 -15.36 -0.99
N TYR A 31 16.95 -14.53 -2.01
CA TYR A 31 17.41 -14.80 -3.36
C TYR A 31 18.95 -14.73 -3.40
N PRO A 32 19.64 -15.71 -4.03
CA PRO A 32 21.09 -15.87 -3.87
C PRO A 32 21.94 -14.82 -4.60
N GLU A 33 21.35 -14.08 -5.54
CA GLU A 33 22.05 -13.07 -6.32
C GLU A 33 21.92 -11.67 -5.70
N ASP A 34 22.96 -10.85 -5.86
CA ASP A 34 22.99 -9.45 -5.41
C ASP A 34 22.25 -8.54 -6.41
N LEU A 35 20.92 -8.63 -6.39
CA LEU A 35 20.04 -7.85 -7.27
C LEU A 35 19.45 -6.64 -6.53
N LYS A 36 19.34 -5.52 -7.24
CA LYS A 36 18.54 -4.37 -6.80
C LYS A 36 17.09 -4.62 -7.17
N VAL A 37 16.23 -4.75 -6.17
CA VAL A 37 14.80 -5.01 -6.36
C VAL A 37 13.98 -3.82 -5.89
N VAL A 38 13.08 -3.34 -6.75
CA VAL A 38 12.07 -2.33 -6.42
C VAL A 38 10.71 -3.01 -6.25
N ILE A 39 9.98 -2.63 -5.21
CA ILE A 39 8.60 -3.07 -4.99
C ILE A 39 7.67 -1.92 -5.33
N VAL A 40 6.70 -2.17 -6.21
CA VAL A 40 5.69 -1.19 -6.63
C VAL A 40 4.32 -1.71 -6.18
N GLY A 41 3.59 -0.87 -5.44
CA GLY A 41 2.17 -1.07 -5.15
C GLY A 41 1.37 0.01 -5.86
N THR A 42 0.31 -0.39 -6.55
CA THR A 42 -0.49 0.49 -7.42
C THR A 42 -1.95 0.50 -7.00
N GLY A 43 -2.74 1.37 -7.64
CA GLY A 43 -4.14 1.63 -7.30
C GLY A 43 -4.30 2.82 -6.34
N GLY A 44 -5.54 3.15 -6.00
CA GLY A 44 -5.93 4.22 -5.10
C GLY A 44 -5.83 5.61 -5.73
N LEU A 45 -5.98 6.68 -4.93
CA LEU A 45 -6.44 6.69 -3.53
C LEU A 45 -7.97 6.73 -3.48
N SER A 46 -8.58 7.70 -2.82
CA SER A 46 -10.04 7.78 -2.77
C SER A 46 -10.66 7.92 -4.17
N HIS A 47 -11.60 7.04 -4.47
CA HIS A 47 -12.48 7.10 -5.64
C HIS A 47 -13.65 6.13 -5.50
N GLN A 48 -14.75 6.45 -6.17
CA GLN A 48 -15.86 5.54 -6.39
C GLN A 48 -16.42 5.73 -7.80
N MET A 49 -16.58 4.64 -8.55
CA MET A 49 -16.91 4.69 -9.98
C MET A 49 -18.36 4.28 -10.29
N ASN A 50 -19.08 3.71 -9.33
CA ASN A 50 -20.41 3.14 -9.53
C ASN A 50 -21.44 3.60 -8.48
N GLY A 51 -22.71 3.39 -8.83
CA GLY A 51 -23.87 3.73 -8.01
C GLY A 51 -24.10 5.24 -7.85
N GLU A 52 -25.04 5.59 -6.99
CA GLU A 52 -25.46 6.98 -6.72
C GLU A 52 -24.34 7.81 -6.03
N ARG A 53 -23.30 7.14 -5.53
CA ARG A 53 -22.13 7.75 -4.89
C ARG A 53 -20.89 7.79 -5.81
N ALA A 54 -21.06 7.52 -7.12
CA ALA A 54 -19.99 7.69 -8.11
C ALA A 54 -19.47 9.14 -8.11
N GLY A 55 -18.15 9.30 -8.29
CA GLY A 55 -17.45 10.59 -8.16
C GLY A 55 -17.07 10.96 -6.72
N PHE A 56 -17.25 10.08 -5.75
CA PHE A 56 -16.81 10.32 -4.38
C PHE A 56 -15.28 10.35 -4.26
N ASN A 57 -14.77 11.38 -3.59
CA ASN A 57 -13.38 11.51 -3.14
C ASN A 57 -13.33 12.02 -1.70
N ASN A 58 -12.18 11.84 -1.05
CA ASN A 58 -11.95 12.28 0.33
C ASN A 58 -10.47 12.60 0.56
N GLU A 59 -10.04 13.80 0.17
CA GLU A 59 -8.64 14.22 0.34
C GLU A 59 -8.14 14.17 1.79
N LYS A 60 -9.04 14.37 2.77
CA LYS A 60 -8.69 14.29 4.19
C LYS A 60 -8.30 12.86 4.58
N TRP A 61 -9.01 11.87 4.05
CA TRP A 61 -8.63 10.47 4.18
C TRP A 61 -7.33 10.19 3.44
N ASP A 62 -7.20 10.62 2.19
CA ASP A 62 -6.03 10.33 1.36
C ASP A 62 -4.73 10.83 2.00
N ARG A 63 -4.72 12.07 2.49
CA ARG A 63 -3.57 12.65 3.20
C ARG A 63 -3.26 11.89 4.48
N LYS A 64 -4.30 11.44 5.21
CA LYS A 64 -4.14 10.63 6.42
C LYS A 64 -3.62 9.23 6.09
N PHE A 65 -4.10 8.60 5.03
CA PHE A 65 -3.62 7.31 4.55
C PHE A 65 -2.13 7.39 4.19
N LEU A 66 -1.74 8.39 3.39
CA LEU A 66 -0.35 8.63 2.98
C LEU A 66 0.59 8.91 4.17
N ASP A 67 0.11 9.59 5.22
CA ASP A 67 0.87 9.78 6.46
C ASP A 67 0.99 8.47 7.25
N LEU A 68 -0.13 7.78 7.49
CA LEU A 68 -0.16 6.55 8.27
C LEU A 68 0.64 5.43 7.62
N ILE A 69 0.55 5.23 6.31
CA ILE A 69 1.30 4.16 5.65
C ILE A 69 2.82 4.36 5.78
N ALA A 70 3.27 5.61 5.90
CA ALA A 70 4.66 5.94 6.13
C ALA A 70 5.06 5.76 7.60
N ARG A 71 4.28 6.30 8.55
CA ARG A 71 4.68 6.43 9.96
C ARG A 71 4.16 5.33 10.86
N ASP A 72 2.94 4.85 10.63
CA ASP A 72 2.27 3.85 11.46
C ASP A 72 1.31 2.96 10.63
N PRO A 73 1.85 2.12 9.73
CA PRO A 73 1.04 1.28 8.86
C PRO A 73 0.22 0.23 9.63
N LYS A 74 0.57 -0.05 10.90
CA LYS A 74 -0.18 -1.01 11.73
C LYS A 74 -1.62 -0.54 11.99
N ARG A 75 -1.86 0.78 12.04
CA ARG A 75 -3.22 1.33 12.17
C ARG A 75 -4.07 1.00 10.95
N LEU A 76 -3.50 1.11 9.76
CA LEU A 76 -4.16 0.74 8.50
C LEU A 76 -4.42 -0.78 8.43
N VAL A 77 -3.44 -1.58 8.85
CA VAL A 77 -3.54 -3.05 8.94
C VAL A 77 -4.69 -3.52 9.83
N ALA A 78 -5.02 -2.77 10.89
CA ALA A 78 -6.08 -3.10 11.84
C ALA A 78 -7.49 -2.68 11.38
N MET A 79 -7.62 -1.92 10.30
CA MET A 79 -8.92 -1.45 9.80
C MET A 79 -9.71 -2.57 9.10
N ARG A 80 -11.03 -2.40 9.00
CA ARG A 80 -11.93 -3.30 8.25
C ARG A 80 -12.11 -2.77 6.84
N HIS A 81 -12.52 -3.64 5.90
CA HIS A 81 -12.90 -3.21 4.54
C HIS A 81 -13.94 -2.10 4.53
N ALA A 82 -14.95 -2.19 5.41
CA ALA A 82 -15.98 -1.17 5.55
C ALA A 82 -15.43 0.23 5.90
N ASP A 83 -14.31 0.30 6.63
CA ASP A 83 -13.68 1.59 6.95
C ASP A 83 -13.00 2.20 5.73
N TYR A 84 -12.31 1.38 4.92
CA TYR A 84 -11.75 1.78 3.64
C TYR A 84 -12.84 2.22 2.65
N ILE A 85 -13.91 1.44 2.49
CA ILE A 85 -15.01 1.78 1.59
C ILE A 85 -15.68 3.10 1.99
N ARG A 86 -15.93 3.29 3.29
CA ARG A 86 -16.55 4.51 3.82
C ARG A 86 -15.66 5.73 3.61
N LEU A 87 -14.36 5.61 3.90
CA LEU A 87 -13.42 6.72 3.89
C LEU A 87 -12.87 7.03 2.49
N GLY A 88 -12.60 6.00 1.69
CA GLY A 88 -11.95 6.08 0.37
C GLY A 88 -12.87 5.78 -0.83
N GLY A 89 -14.10 5.32 -0.62
CA GLY A 89 -14.96 4.87 -1.71
C GLY A 89 -14.80 3.38 -2.01
N THR A 90 -15.76 2.79 -2.74
CA THR A 90 -15.82 1.35 -3.00
C THR A 90 -14.54 0.84 -3.66
N GLU A 91 -14.16 1.42 -4.80
CA GLU A 91 -12.93 1.05 -5.51
C GLU A 91 -11.67 1.57 -4.79
N GLY A 92 -11.75 2.70 -4.08
CA GLY A 92 -10.66 3.20 -3.22
C GLY A 92 -10.23 2.22 -2.12
N ALA A 93 -11.04 1.21 -1.79
CA ALA A 93 -10.64 0.13 -0.89
C ALA A 93 -9.45 -0.72 -1.40
N GLU A 94 -9.08 -0.59 -2.67
CA GLU A 94 -7.87 -1.20 -3.23
C GLU A 94 -6.55 -0.68 -2.62
N GLU A 95 -6.59 0.42 -1.85
CA GLU A 95 -5.49 0.92 -1.01
C GLU A 95 -4.84 -0.16 -0.14
N ILE A 96 -5.54 -1.25 0.18
CA ILE A 96 -4.96 -2.41 0.86
C ILE A 96 -3.78 -3.04 0.10
N MET A 97 -3.68 -2.86 -1.21
CA MET A 97 -2.52 -3.31 -2.00
C MET A 97 -1.25 -2.54 -1.65
N TRP A 98 -1.37 -1.27 -1.26
CA TRP A 98 -0.23 -0.49 -0.79
C TRP A 98 0.35 -1.08 0.51
N LEU A 99 -0.46 -1.75 1.34
CA LEU A 99 0.03 -2.48 2.51
C LEU A 99 0.86 -3.71 2.14
N ALA A 100 0.61 -4.36 1.00
CA ALA A 100 1.47 -5.41 0.49
C ALA A 100 2.84 -4.84 0.09
N MET A 101 2.88 -3.70 -0.59
CA MET A 101 4.13 -3.00 -0.88
C MET A 101 4.84 -2.57 0.41
N ARG A 102 4.16 -1.85 1.30
CA ARG A 102 4.76 -1.32 2.54
C ARG A 102 5.24 -2.42 3.47
N GLY A 103 4.54 -3.56 3.53
CA GLY A 103 4.92 -4.74 4.29
C GLY A 103 6.16 -5.44 3.73
N ALA A 104 6.51 -5.20 2.46
CA ALA A 104 7.74 -5.71 1.85
C ALA A 104 8.99 -4.88 2.22
N LEU A 105 8.80 -3.63 2.65
CA LEU A 105 9.87 -2.73 3.09
C LEU A 105 10.25 -2.94 4.55
N SER A 106 11.44 -2.49 4.95
CA SER A 106 11.82 -2.52 6.36
C SER A 106 10.97 -1.56 7.20
N PRO A 107 10.90 -1.77 8.53
CA PRO A 107 10.29 -0.79 9.43
C PRO A 107 10.97 0.59 9.39
N ARG A 108 12.24 0.65 8.95
CA ARG A 108 13.05 1.87 8.88
C ARG A 108 12.99 2.59 7.53
N ALA A 109 12.27 2.05 6.56
CA ALA A 109 12.11 2.69 5.25
C ALA A 109 11.48 4.08 5.41
N LYS A 110 12.06 5.09 4.75
CA LYS A 110 11.64 6.49 4.87
C LYS A 110 10.90 6.93 3.61
N LYS A 111 9.78 7.63 3.77
CA LYS A 111 9.11 8.31 2.65
C LYS A 111 9.96 9.53 2.27
N ILE A 112 10.57 9.52 1.09
CA ILE A 112 11.46 10.59 0.60
C ILE A 112 10.79 11.51 -0.42
N HIS A 113 9.70 11.06 -1.03
CA HIS A 113 8.91 11.89 -1.94
C HIS A 113 7.43 11.54 -1.78
N GLN A 114 6.59 12.56 -1.97
CA GLN A 114 5.15 12.40 -2.09
C GLN A 114 4.62 13.44 -3.07
N ASN A 115 3.79 13.02 -4.00
CA ASN A 115 2.92 13.89 -4.78
C ASN A 115 1.46 13.46 -4.62
N TYR A 116 0.55 14.42 -4.70
CA TYR A 116 -0.89 14.20 -4.60
C TYR A 116 -1.62 15.18 -5.52
N TYR A 117 -2.50 14.68 -6.36
CA TYR A 117 -3.26 15.47 -7.32
C TYR A 117 -4.62 14.82 -7.60
N LEU A 118 -5.70 15.61 -7.53
CA LEU A 118 -7.07 15.15 -7.77
C LEU A 118 -7.71 16.02 -8.88
N PRO A 119 -7.44 15.74 -10.16
CA PRO A 119 -8.05 16.49 -11.26
C PRO A 119 -9.41 15.95 -11.71
N MET A 120 -9.68 14.66 -11.47
CA MET A 120 -10.82 13.93 -12.00
C MET A 120 -11.42 13.01 -10.92
N THR A 121 -11.92 11.83 -11.30
CA THR A 121 -12.66 10.90 -10.42
C THR A 121 -11.79 10.15 -9.42
N THR A 122 -10.48 10.07 -9.64
CA THR A 122 -9.55 9.36 -8.75
C THR A 122 -8.44 10.27 -8.26
N ALA A 123 -8.22 10.23 -6.94
CA ALA A 123 -7.11 10.93 -6.30
C ALA A 123 -5.80 10.24 -6.68
N MET A 124 -5.00 10.87 -7.54
CA MET A 124 -3.71 10.33 -7.97
C MET A 124 -2.64 10.69 -6.95
N ALA A 125 -1.89 9.70 -6.49
CA ALA A 125 -0.78 9.90 -5.58
C ALA A 125 0.42 9.04 -5.94
N VAL A 126 1.61 9.55 -5.65
CA VAL A 126 2.86 8.80 -5.68
C VAL A 126 3.55 9.01 -4.34
N ALA A 127 3.99 7.93 -3.71
CA ALA A 127 4.85 7.98 -2.53
C ALA A 127 6.08 7.10 -2.75
N LEU A 128 7.27 7.69 -2.61
CA LEU A 128 8.54 6.98 -2.75
C LEU A 128 9.12 6.69 -1.38
N PHE A 129 9.45 5.42 -1.14
CA PHE A 129 10.09 4.96 0.08
C PHE A 129 11.50 4.45 -0.22
N GLU A 130 12.47 4.88 0.59
CA GLU A 130 13.85 4.44 0.51
C GLU A 130 14.21 3.55 1.71
N GLU A 131 14.82 2.40 1.44
CA GLU A 131 15.39 1.54 2.48
C GLU A 131 16.63 2.19 3.10
N PRO A 132 16.91 2.00 4.41
CA PRO A 132 18.08 2.59 5.03
C PRO A 132 19.35 2.07 4.37
N GLN A 133 20.31 2.98 4.16
CA GLN A 133 21.62 2.63 3.63
C GLN A 133 22.36 1.68 4.59
N GLY A 134 22.86 0.56 4.05
CA GLY A 134 23.58 -0.48 4.79
C GLY A 134 23.18 -1.88 4.31
N LYS A 135 24.17 -2.74 4.01
CA LYS A 135 23.89 -4.12 3.59
C LYS A 135 23.02 -4.81 4.66
N PRO A 136 21.92 -5.50 4.28
CA PRO A 136 21.28 -6.42 5.20
C PRO A 136 22.34 -7.37 5.75
N ALA A 137 22.36 -7.59 7.07
CA ALA A 137 23.33 -8.47 7.68
C ALA A 137 23.35 -9.81 6.94
N SER A 138 24.48 -10.10 6.27
CA SER A 138 24.70 -11.38 5.62
C SER A 138 24.48 -12.47 6.67
N LYS A 139 23.52 -13.36 6.42
CA LYS A 139 23.44 -14.59 7.19
C LYS A 139 24.71 -15.37 6.88
N LYS A 140 25.64 -15.38 7.83
CA LYS A 140 26.76 -16.33 7.85
C LYS A 140 26.15 -17.73 7.65
N LYS A 141 26.56 -18.40 6.58
CA LYS A 141 26.39 -19.85 6.45
C LYS A 141 27.24 -20.54 7.51
#